data_AF-A0A7Z9G6U8-F1
#
_entry.id   AF-A0A7Z9G6U8-F1
#
_cell.length_a   1.000
_cell.length_b   1.000
_cell.length_c   1.000
_cell.angle_alpha   90.00
_cell.angle_beta   90.00
_cell.angle_gamma   90.00
#
_symmetry.space_group_name_H-M   'P 1'
#
loop_
_entity.id
_entity.type
_entity.pdbx_description
1 polymer ?
#
loop_
_entity_poly.entity_id
_entity_poly.type
_entity_poly.pdbx_seq_one_letter_code
_entity_poly.pdbx_strand_id
1 'polypeptide(L)'
;MARFSLRPAKEPTFTQLLDAVVVDGGVFSSELQFSAELFKSAAQTWVGVTVSGEAELPRRPFRSVPFAIWASDLDCSGCVSKDELAFAIYTQTEVDAMTADFVTASEVAEQISVGGYAPLASPAEVATSGSFADLNNIPAGQLDGEDDLLRALKCQEGQVAQWTSGLWQCATPANATIIKSLDLPFLDLVSQFIANMPGSGSGGFTVPFELVRKLFGEALDALAAGDLALAQTLAGLVDYELVLTQDIHVLRPLAGADKGRGLFALASTFKRNLVLSSPHPKFDSSSGIRAA
;
A
#
# COMPACT_ATOMS: atom_id res chain seq x y z
N MET A 1 -0.59 -15.25 -39.67
CA MET A 1 0.75 -14.63 -39.66
C MET A 1 0.70 -13.35 -38.84
N ALA A 2 1.52 -13.22 -37.80
CA ALA A 2 1.64 -12.01 -37.01
C ALA A 2 3.03 -11.39 -37.22
N ARG A 3 3.10 -10.06 -37.26
CA ARG A 3 4.34 -9.30 -37.35
C ARG A 3 4.46 -8.42 -36.10
N PHE A 4 5.55 -8.62 -35.37
CA PHE A 4 5.92 -7.79 -34.24
C PHE A 4 7.04 -6.85 -34.68
N SER A 5 6.92 -5.57 -34.33
CA SER A 5 7.95 -4.58 -34.62
C SER A 5 8.28 -3.78 -33.37
N LEU A 6 9.58 -3.57 -33.13
CA LEU A 6 10.05 -2.65 -32.09
C LEU A 6 10.53 -1.37 -32.77
N ARG A 7 10.04 -0.25 -32.24
CA ARG A 7 10.17 1.08 -32.84
C ARG A 7 10.63 2.08 -31.77
N PRO A 8 11.93 2.39 -31.71
CA PRO A 8 12.42 3.51 -30.91
C PRO A 8 12.15 4.87 -31.58
N ALA A 9 11.86 4.85 -32.89
CA ALA A 9 11.50 6.03 -33.68
C ALA A 9 10.34 5.70 -34.67
N LYS A 10 10.15 6.52 -35.71
CA LYS A 10 9.11 6.29 -36.74
C LYS A 10 9.29 4.94 -37.45
N GLU A 11 10.53 4.57 -37.74
CA GLU A 11 10.89 3.32 -38.42
C GLU A 11 11.20 2.19 -37.42
N PRO A 12 10.89 0.92 -37.78
CA PRO A 12 11.21 -0.23 -36.94
C PRO A 12 12.70 -0.55 -36.98
N THR A 13 13.30 -0.72 -35.80
CA THR A 13 14.68 -1.20 -35.65
C THR A 13 14.74 -2.72 -35.54
N PHE A 14 13.63 -3.37 -35.19
CA PHE A 14 13.50 -4.81 -35.16
C PHE A 14 12.14 -5.24 -35.67
N THR A 15 12.09 -6.36 -36.39
CA THR A 15 10.86 -6.99 -36.86
C THR A 15 10.99 -8.50 -36.80
N GLN A 16 10.00 -9.16 -36.20
CA GLN A 16 9.89 -10.62 -36.17
C GLN A 16 8.56 -11.04 -36.80
N LEU A 17 8.63 -12.01 -37.71
CA LEU A 17 7.48 -12.62 -38.35
C LEU A 17 7.21 -13.96 -37.68
N LEU A 18 5.96 -14.19 -37.30
CA LEU A 18 5.48 -15.45 -36.77
C LEU A 18 4.43 -16.01 -37.72
N ASP A 19 4.71 -17.18 -38.27
CA ASP A 19 3.82 -17.82 -39.24
C ASP A 19 2.49 -18.23 -38.59
N ALA A 20 2.57 -18.74 -37.35
CA ALA A 20 1.45 -19.09 -36.50
C ALA A 20 1.60 -18.50 -35.09
N VAL A 21 0.49 -18.06 -34.51
CA VAL A 21 0.40 -17.62 -33.12
C VAL A 21 -0.81 -18.32 -32.50
N VAL A 22 -0.60 -19.02 -31.39
CA VAL A 22 -1.69 -19.69 -30.65
C VAL A 22 -2.49 -18.63 -29.91
N VAL A 23 -3.82 -18.68 -30.07
CA VAL A 23 -4.76 -17.81 -29.37
C VAL A 23 -5.59 -18.67 -28.43
N ASP A 24 -5.56 -18.36 -27.14
CA ASP A 24 -6.36 -19.01 -26.10
C ASP A 24 -7.16 -17.95 -25.34
N GLY A 25 -8.49 -18.11 -25.29
CA GLY A 25 -9.37 -17.13 -24.64
C GLY A 25 -9.30 -15.71 -25.21
N GLY A 26 -8.91 -15.54 -26.49
CA GLY A 26 -8.71 -14.21 -27.11
C GLY A 26 -7.38 -13.55 -26.75
N VAL A 27 -6.51 -14.25 -26.04
CA VAL A 27 -5.16 -13.80 -25.69
C VAL A 27 -4.14 -14.62 -26.49
N PHE A 28 -3.07 -13.98 -26.93
CA PHE A 28 -1.91 -14.68 -27.46
C PHE A 28 -0.67 -14.33 -26.67
N SER A 29 0.30 -15.25 -26.64
CA SER A 29 1.63 -15.03 -26.08
C SER A 29 2.68 -15.43 -27.11
N SER A 30 3.75 -14.65 -27.18
CA SER A 30 4.90 -14.98 -28.02
C SER A 30 6.18 -14.44 -27.40
N GLU A 31 7.22 -15.26 -27.48
CA GLU A 31 8.58 -14.87 -27.15
C GLU A 31 9.23 -14.18 -28.35
N LEU A 32 9.69 -12.96 -28.13
CA LEU A 32 10.41 -12.18 -29.12
C LEU A 32 11.92 -12.30 -28.87
N GLN A 33 12.68 -12.55 -29.92
CA GLN A 33 14.13 -12.73 -29.83
C GLN A 33 14.86 -11.50 -30.41
N PHE A 34 15.37 -10.64 -29.55
CA PHE A 34 16.12 -9.45 -29.92
C PHE A 34 17.31 -9.24 -28.97
N SER A 35 18.32 -8.49 -29.42
CA SER A 35 19.50 -8.15 -28.63
C SER A 35 19.22 -6.95 -27.71
N ALA A 36 19.85 -6.94 -26.52
CA ALA A 36 19.84 -5.83 -25.58
C ALA A 36 20.36 -4.50 -26.18
N GLU A 37 21.22 -4.59 -27.21
CA GLU A 37 21.77 -3.45 -27.96
C GLU A 37 20.67 -2.55 -28.55
N LEU A 38 19.50 -3.14 -28.86
CA LEU A 38 18.36 -2.40 -29.44
C LEU A 38 17.86 -1.27 -28.54
N PHE A 39 18.11 -1.34 -27.23
CA PHE A 39 17.64 -0.38 -26.25
C PHE A 39 18.69 0.65 -25.82
N LYS A 40 19.97 0.49 -26.21
CA LYS A 40 21.06 1.39 -25.76
C LYS A 40 20.92 2.84 -26.23
N SER A 41 20.32 3.05 -27.38
CA SER A 41 20.16 4.39 -27.98
C SER A 41 18.75 4.97 -27.88
N ALA A 42 17.80 4.21 -27.31
CA ALA A 42 16.38 4.53 -27.37
C ALA A 42 15.84 4.99 -26.02
N ALA A 43 15.59 6.30 -25.88
CA ALA A 43 14.92 6.85 -24.70
C ALA A 43 13.53 6.25 -24.46
N GLN A 44 12.85 5.81 -25.53
CA GLN A 44 11.58 5.07 -25.47
C GLN A 44 11.51 4.07 -26.62
N THR A 45 11.02 2.86 -26.35
CA THR A 45 10.74 1.85 -27.38
C THR A 45 9.26 1.49 -27.36
N TRP A 46 8.66 1.36 -28.54
CA TRP A 46 7.25 0.99 -28.72
C TRP A 46 7.15 -0.37 -29.39
N VAL A 47 6.17 -1.18 -28.96
CA VAL A 47 5.80 -2.41 -29.65
C VAL A 47 4.59 -2.17 -30.54
N GLY A 48 4.74 -2.51 -31.82
CA GLY A 48 3.68 -2.53 -32.81
C GLY A 48 3.37 -3.95 -33.25
N VAL A 49 2.09 -4.27 -33.42
CA VAL A 49 1.63 -5.60 -33.85
C VAL A 49 0.78 -5.44 -35.11
N THR A 50 1.06 -6.26 -36.12
CA THR A 50 0.26 -6.40 -37.34
C THR A 50 -0.17 -7.85 -37.52
N VAL A 51 -1.40 -8.09 -37.94
CA VAL A 51 -1.95 -9.43 -38.14
C VAL A 51 -2.37 -9.58 -39.60
N SER A 52 -1.83 -10.58 -40.30
CA SER A 52 -2.25 -10.99 -41.65
C SER A 52 -2.36 -9.86 -42.69
N GLY A 53 -1.48 -8.84 -42.60
CA GLY A 53 -1.45 -7.72 -43.54
C GLY A 53 -2.44 -6.58 -43.23
N GLU A 54 -3.15 -6.64 -42.11
CA GLU A 54 -3.99 -5.55 -41.63
C GLU A 54 -3.16 -4.34 -41.18
N ALA A 55 -3.84 -3.22 -40.92
CA ALA A 55 -3.21 -2.03 -40.35
C ALA A 55 -2.57 -2.33 -38.98
N GLU A 56 -1.48 -1.63 -38.68
CA GLU A 56 -0.78 -1.75 -37.39
C GLU A 56 -1.71 -1.36 -36.24
N LEU A 57 -1.84 -2.24 -35.24
CA LEU A 57 -2.60 -1.95 -34.03
C LEU A 57 -1.97 -0.79 -33.25
N PRO A 58 -2.74 -0.07 -32.42
CA PRO A 58 -2.21 1.01 -31.59
C PRO A 58 -0.99 0.57 -30.78
N ARG A 59 0.12 1.29 -30.96
CA ARG A 59 1.40 0.97 -30.34
C ARG A 59 1.31 1.05 -28.82
N ARG A 60 2.00 0.14 -28.13
CA ARG A 60 2.13 0.16 -26.68
C ARG A 60 3.58 0.49 -26.29
N PRO A 61 3.81 1.37 -25.31
CA PRO A 61 5.16 1.69 -24.86
C PRO A 61 5.73 0.50 -24.06
N PHE A 62 6.98 0.16 -24.33
CA PHE A 62 7.69 -0.93 -23.67
C PHE A 62 8.34 -0.40 -22.37
N ARG A 63 7.54 -0.27 -21.30
CA ARG A 63 7.90 0.53 -20.10
C ARG A 63 8.70 -0.21 -19.02
N SER A 64 8.75 -1.53 -19.01
CA SER A 64 9.24 -2.30 -17.85
C SER A 64 10.44 -3.22 -18.10
N VAL A 65 10.87 -3.38 -19.34
CA VAL A 65 11.77 -4.48 -19.74
C VAL A 65 13.18 -4.05 -20.19
N PRO A 66 13.46 -2.85 -20.73
CA PRO A 66 14.82 -2.49 -21.14
C PRO A 66 15.86 -2.63 -20.02
N PHE A 67 15.50 -2.19 -18.81
CA PHE A 67 16.36 -2.28 -17.63
C PHE A 67 16.53 -3.72 -17.12
N ALA A 68 15.50 -4.57 -17.25
CA ALA A 68 15.56 -5.97 -16.83
C ALA A 68 16.41 -6.82 -17.78
N ILE A 69 16.39 -6.53 -19.09
CA ILE A 69 17.22 -7.21 -20.09
C ILE A 69 18.69 -6.82 -19.97
N TRP A 70 18.98 -5.57 -19.59
CA TRP A 70 20.37 -5.19 -19.25
C TRP A 70 20.86 -5.88 -17.98
N ALA A 71 19.98 -6.11 -17.01
CA ALA A 71 20.33 -6.81 -15.79
C ALA A 71 20.62 -8.31 -16.00
N SER A 72 20.07 -8.95 -17.04
CA SER A 72 20.30 -10.38 -17.29
C SER A 72 21.68 -10.71 -17.88
N ASP A 73 22.41 -9.73 -18.41
CA ASP A 73 23.82 -9.91 -18.82
C ASP A 73 24.78 -9.86 -17.62
N LEU A 74 24.29 -9.58 -16.41
CA LEU A 74 25.07 -9.68 -15.18
C LEU A 74 25.05 -11.13 -14.68
N ASP A 75 26.10 -11.87 -15.01
CA ASP A 75 26.27 -13.29 -14.65
C ASP A 75 26.57 -13.53 -13.16
N CYS A 76 26.33 -12.54 -12.29
CA CYS A 76 26.46 -12.71 -10.84
C CYS A 76 25.51 -11.85 -10.01
N SER A 77 24.98 -12.46 -8.94
CA SER A 77 24.22 -11.75 -7.92
C SER A 77 25.13 -10.80 -7.15
N GLY A 78 24.90 -9.48 -7.29
CA GLY A 78 25.61 -8.44 -6.54
C GLY A 78 26.80 -7.79 -7.27
N CYS A 79 27.05 -8.13 -8.53
CA CYS A 79 28.15 -7.57 -9.31
C CYS A 79 27.82 -6.28 -10.06
N VAL A 80 26.64 -5.69 -9.84
CA VAL A 80 26.24 -4.44 -10.48
C VAL A 80 27.26 -3.35 -10.11
N SER A 81 28.20 -3.08 -11.00
CA SER A 81 29.15 -2.00 -10.82
C SER A 81 28.49 -0.65 -11.13
N LYS A 82 29.03 0.44 -10.59
CA LYS A 82 28.53 1.80 -10.86
C LYS A 82 28.51 2.12 -12.36
N ASP A 83 29.42 1.51 -13.12
CA ASP A 83 29.56 1.70 -14.57
C ASP A 83 28.51 0.92 -15.37
N GLU A 84 27.94 -0.17 -14.81
CA GLU A 84 26.86 -0.96 -15.41
C GLU A 84 25.47 -0.42 -15.08
N LEU A 85 25.35 0.33 -13.99
CA LEU A 85 24.25 1.27 -13.78
C LEU A 85 24.43 2.46 -14.73
N ALA A 86 24.36 2.20 -16.02
CA ALA A 86 24.36 3.23 -17.05
C ALA A 86 23.05 4.02 -16.94
N PHE A 87 22.99 4.92 -15.96
CA PHE A 87 22.02 5.99 -15.84
C PHE A 87 22.33 7.03 -16.92
N ALA A 88 22.25 6.65 -18.20
CA ALA A 88 22.48 7.55 -19.33
C ALA A 88 21.49 8.73 -19.38
N ILE A 89 20.49 8.74 -18.48
CA ILE A 89 19.48 9.79 -18.34
C ILE A 89 19.85 10.78 -17.22
N TYR A 90 20.69 10.38 -16.26
CA TYR A 90 21.08 11.24 -15.15
C TYR A 90 22.53 11.69 -15.32
N THR A 91 22.76 12.98 -15.14
CA THR A 91 24.10 13.56 -15.07
C THR A 91 24.84 13.00 -13.86
N GLN A 92 26.18 12.99 -13.90
CA GLN A 92 26.99 12.58 -12.74
C GLN A 92 26.62 13.38 -11.49
N THR A 93 26.26 14.66 -11.66
CA THR A 93 25.77 15.54 -10.59
C THR A 93 24.47 15.04 -9.95
N GLU A 94 23.53 14.51 -10.73
CA GLU A 94 22.28 13.95 -10.21
C GLU A 94 22.53 12.62 -9.48
N VAL A 95 23.43 11.78 -10.00
CA VAL A 95 23.86 10.55 -9.32
C VAL A 95 24.56 10.87 -8.00
N ASP A 96 25.43 11.88 -7.99
CA ASP A 96 26.13 12.32 -6.78
C ASP A 96 25.16 12.94 -5.77
N ALA A 97 24.12 13.66 -6.22
CA ALA A 97 23.07 14.19 -5.35
C ALA A 97 22.19 13.08 -4.74
N MET A 98 21.84 12.05 -5.52
CA MET A 98 21.08 10.89 -5.03
C MET A 98 21.92 10.03 -4.08
N THR A 99 23.23 9.94 -4.32
CA THR A 99 24.14 9.15 -3.47
C THR A 99 24.61 9.89 -2.23
N ALA A 100 24.58 11.22 -2.23
CA ALA A 100 24.83 12.03 -1.04
C ALA A 100 23.77 11.81 0.06
N ASP A 101 22.60 11.25 -0.28
CA ASP A 101 21.54 10.89 0.67
C ASP A 101 21.66 9.43 1.17
N PHE A 102 22.58 8.64 0.60
CA PHE A 102 22.89 7.33 1.18
C PHE A 102 23.73 7.52 2.43
N VAL A 103 23.16 7.06 3.55
CA VAL A 103 23.85 7.00 4.84
C VAL A 103 25.10 6.13 4.68
N THR A 104 26.27 6.73 4.87
CA THR A 104 27.55 6.02 4.85
C THR A 104 27.59 5.00 5.98
N ALA A 105 28.43 3.96 5.83
CA ALA A 105 28.62 2.96 6.90
C ALA A 105 29.04 3.60 8.24
N SER A 106 29.79 4.71 8.19
CA SER A 106 30.16 5.51 9.37
C SER A 106 28.99 6.24 10.00
N GLU A 107 28.10 6.86 9.20
CA GLU A 107 26.91 7.55 9.71
C GLU A 107 25.90 6.55 10.29
N VAL A 108 25.77 5.36 9.69
CA VAL A 108 24.99 4.26 10.27
C VAL A 108 25.59 3.85 11.63
N ALA A 109 26.91 3.69 11.72
CA ALA A 109 27.58 3.34 12.97
C ALA A 109 27.41 4.43 14.04
N GLU A 110 27.43 5.71 13.67
CA GLU A 110 27.20 6.84 14.57
C GLU A 110 25.74 6.86 15.06
N GLN A 111 24.76 6.68 14.18
CA GLN A 111 23.34 6.57 14.57
C GLN A 111 23.07 5.40 15.52
N ILE A 112 23.71 4.25 15.28
CA ILE A 112 23.64 3.09 16.18
C ILE A 112 24.21 3.46 17.56
N SER A 113 25.32 4.21 17.62
CA SER A 113 25.93 4.63 18.88
C SER A 113 25.09 5.66 19.67
N VAL A 114 24.41 6.58 18.98
CA VAL A 114 23.57 7.61 19.59
C VAL A 114 22.22 7.03 20.05
N GLY A 115 21.70 6.03 19.33
CA GLY A 115 20.43 5.36 19.65
C GLY A 115 20.48 4.46 20.89
N GLY A 116 21.62 4.32 21.56
CA GLY A 116 21.77 3.44 22.72
C GLY A 116 21.74 1.95 22.38
N TYR A 117 21.93 1.59 21.10
CA TYR A 117 22.08 0.20 20.70
C TYR A 117 23.42 -0.31 21.23
N ALA A 118 23.37 -1.30 22.11
CA ALA A 118 24.58 -1.94 22.59
C ALA A 118 25.32 -2.57 21.39
N PRO A 119 26.63 -2.32 21.22
CA PRO A 119 27.39 -3.01 20.18
C PRO A 119 27.27 -4.53 20.37
N LEU A 120 27.13 -5.26 19.26
CA LEU A 120 27.02 -6.73 19.20
C LEU A 120 28.18 -7.48 19.88
N ALA A 121 29.20 -6.77 20.38
CA ALA A 121 30.31 -7.34 21.11
C ALA A 121 29.92 -7.92 22.47
N SER A 122 28.78 -7.55 23.07
CA SER A 122 28.22 -8.21 24.26
C SER A 122 26.70 -7.99 24.35
N PRO A 123 25.87 -8.66 23.54
CA PRO A 123 24.44 -8.74 23.81
C PRO A 123 24.22 -9.37 25.19
N ALA A 124 23.24 -8.86 25.93
CA ALA A 124 22.76 -9.57 27.13
C ALA A 124 22.35 -10.99 26.74
N GLU A 125 22.55 -11.97 27.62
CA GLU A 125 22.31 -13.39 27.32
C GLU A 125 20.89 -13.66 26.79
N VAL A 126 19.89 -12.95 27.33
CA VAL A 126 18.50 -12.96 26.83
C VAL A 126 18.36 -12.65 25.33
N ALA A 127 19.22 -11.80 24.78
CA ALA A 127 19.12 -11.37 23.39
C ALA A 127 19.62 -12.44 22.40
N THR A 128 20.39 -13.42 22.87
CA THR A 128 20.85 -14.55 22.05
C THR A 128 20.10 -15.84 22.35
N SER A 129 19.66 -16.06 23.58
CA SER A 129 18.93 -17.27 23.97
C SER A 129 17.43 -17.17 23.72
N GLY A 130 16.85 -15.97 23.80
CA GLY A 130 15.39 -15.76 23.84
C GLY A 130 14.73 -16.30 25.11
N SER A 131 15.50 -16.76 26.09
CA SER A 131 15.02 -17.30 27.37
C SER A 131 14.71 -16.16 28.34
N PHE A 132 13.50 -16.17 28.91
CA PHE A 132 13.11 -15.19 29.93
C PHE A 132 13.96 -15.31 31.20
N ALA A 133 14.47 -16.52 31.50
CA ALA A 133 15.33 -16.78 32.66
C ALA A 133 16.68 -16.04 32.60
N ASP A 134 17.05 -15.54 31.41
CA ASP A 134 18.35 -14.91 31.17
C ASP A 134 18.28 -13.38 31.32
N LEU A 135 17.10 -12.85 31.70
CA LEU A 135 16.94 -11.47 32.14
C LEU A 135 17.56 -11.29 33.53
N ASN A 136 18.44 -10.30 33.67
CA ASN A 136 18.95 -9.89 34.96
C ASN A 136 17.98 -8.91 35.65
N ASN A 137 17.98 -8.89 36.99
CA ASN A 137 17.15 -8.00 37.82
C ASN A 137 15.63 -8.17 37.65
N ILE A 138 15.17 -9.39 37.34
CA ILE A 138 13.73 -9.72 37.38
C ILE A 138 13.25 -9.58 38.84
N PRO A 139 12.19 -8.79 39.12
CA PRO A 139 11.59 -8.73 40.45
C PRO A 139 11.20 -10.14 40.94
N ALA A 140 11.35 -10.41 42.23
CA ALA A 140 11.22 -11.77 42.78
C ALA A 140 9.87 -12.48 42.47
N GLY A 141 8.81 -11.74 42.14
CA GLY A 141 7.50 -12.30 41.74
C GLY A 141 7.39 -12.74 40.28
N GLN A 142 8.36 -12.42 39.41
CA GLN A 142 8.30 -12.79 37.98
C GLN A 142 9.27 -13.91 37.59
N LEU A 143 10.01 -14.47 38.55
CA LEU A 143 11.09 -15.44 38.28
C LEU A 143 10.60 -16.85 37.89
N ASP A 144 9.37 -17.23 38.22
CA ASP A 144 8.78 -18.54 37.90
C ASP A 144 7.78 -18.48 36.74
N GLY A 145 7.59 -17.30 36.12
CA GLY A 145 6.70 -17.10 34.98
C GLY A 145 5.21 -17.03 35.36
N GLU A 146 4.88 -17.05 36.64
CA GLU A 146 3.51 -17.03 37.13
C GLU A 146 3.46 -16.36 38.51
N ASP A 147 3.45 -15.01 38.52
CA ASP A 147 2.90 -14.27 39.66
C ASP A 147 1.46 -14.80 39.88
N ASP A 148 1.34 -15.83 40.73
CA ASP A 148 0.27 -16.82 40.85
C ASP A 148 -1.10 -16.25 41.23
N LEU A 149 -1.20 -14.93 41.38
CA LEU A 149 -2.42 -14.20 41.73
C LEU A 149 -3.55 -14.44 40.72
N LEU A 150 -3.24 -14.51 39.42
CA LEU A 150 -4.25 -14.78 38.39
C LEU A 150 -4.62 -16.27 38.31
N ARG A 151 -3.68 -17.18 38.59
CA ARG A 151 -3.91 -18.62 38.58
C ARG A 151 -4.76 -19.08 39.78
N ALA A 152 -4.60 -18.42 40.92
CA ALA A 152 -5.42 -18.62 42.12
C ALA A 152 -6.85 -18.06 41.96
N LEU A 153 -7.08 -17.15 41.00
CA LEU A 153 -8.34 -16.47 40.80
C LEU A 153 -9.35 -17.37 40.04
N LYS A 154 -10.21 -18.07 40.80
CA LYS A 154 -11.26 -18.95 40.25
C LYS A 154 -12.59 -18.22 40.13
N CYS A 155 -12.83 -17.57 38.98
CA CYS A 155 -14.09 -16.88 38.73
C CYS A 155 -15.23 -17.85 38.46
N GLN A 156 -16.43 -17.53 38.96
CA GLN A 156 -17.63 -18.28 38.63
C GLN A 156 -18.06 -18.00 37.19
N GLU A 157 -18.95 -18.85 36.66
CA GLU A 157 -19.55 -18.65 35.34
C GLU A 157 -20.19 -17.25 35.25
N GLY A 158 -19.82 -16.49 34.21
CA GLY A 158 -20.28 -15.11 34.01
C GLY A 158 -19.49 -14.03 34.74
N GLN A 159 -18.47 -14.38 35.52
CA GLN A 159 -17.53 -13.42 36.13
C GLN A 159 -16.23 -13.34 35.33
N VAL A 160 -15.55 -12.18 35.41
CA VAL A 160 -14.23 -11.95 34.82
C VAL A 160 -13.26 -11.43 35.86
N ALA A 161 -11.96 -11.68 35.67
CA ALA A 161 -10.92 -11.08 36.49
C ALA A 161 -10.93 -9.55 36.31
N GLN A 162 -11.10 -8.81 37.39
CA GLN A 162 -11.12 -7.34 37.39
C GLN A 162 -10.16 -6.82 38.47
N TRP A 163 -9.35 -5.82 38.11
CA TRP A 163 -8.50 -5.11 39.06
C TRP A 163 -9.31 -4.01 39.76
N THR A 164 -9.53 -4.14 41.07
CA THR A 164 -10.27 -3.15 41.86
C THR A 164 -9.62 -2.96 43.21
N SER A 165 -9.46 -1.72 43.64
CA SER A 165 -8.89 -1.39 44.96
C SER A 165 -7.52 -2.02 45.22
N GLY A 166 -6.71 -2.18 44.16
CA GLY A 166 -5.34 -2.71 44.26
C GLY A 166 -5.23 -4.23 44.34
N LEU A 167 -6.30 -4.98 44.05
CA LEU A 167 -6.30 -6.44 44.01
C LEU A 167 -7.05 -6.97 42.78
N TRP A 168 -6.61 -8.11 42.24
CA TRP A 168 -7.38 -8.88 41.26
C TRP A 168 -8.48 -9.63 41.99
N GLN A 169 -9.74 -9.41 41.58
CA GLN A 169 -10.89 -10.14 42.09
C GLN A 169 -11.83 -10.53 40.95
N CYS A 170 -12.65 -11.56 41.17
CA CYS A 170 -13.70 -11.90 40.23
C CYS A 170 -14.88 -10.96 40.43
N ALA A 171 -15.25 -10.28 39.36
CA ALA A 171 -16.42 -9.43 39.34
C ALA A 171 -17.37 -9.90 38.25
N THR A 172 -18.66 -9.87 38.55
CA THR A 172 -19.65 -9.81 37.47
C THR A 172 -19.35 -8.52 36.72
N PRO A 173 -19.13 -8.57 35.39
CA PRO A 173 -18.79 -7.36 34.66
C PRO A 173 -19.94 -6.37 34.80
N ALA A 174 -19.75 -5.37 35.68
CA ALA A 174 -20.72 -4.32 35.96
C ALA A 174 -20.80 -3.48 34.69
N ASN A 175 -21.75 -3.84 33.82
CA ASN A 175 -21.75 -3.47 32.42
C ASN A 175 -20.47 -3.95 31.72
N ALA A 176 -20.42 -5.24 31.40
CA ALA A 176 -19.86 -5.64 30.12
C ALA A 176 -20.66 -4.97 28.99
N THR A 177 -20.50 -3.65 28.84
CA THR A 177 -20.44 -3.01 27.54
C THR A 177 -19.16 -3.50 26.86
N ILE A 178 -19.00 -4.82 26.75
CA ILE A 178 -18.08 -5.45 25.83
C ILE A 178 -18.72 -5.19 24.47
N ILE A 179 -18.43 -4.02 23.91
CA ILE A 179 -18.63 -3.70 22.49
C ILE A 179 -20.02 -4.11 21.95
N LYS A 180 -21.08 -3.88 22.73
CA LYS A 180 -22.42 -3.61 22.19
C LYS A 180 -22.71 -2.12 22.07
N SER A 181 -21.71 -1.27 22.33
CA SER A 181 -21.73 0.17 22.08
C SER A 181 -20.99 0.57 20.80
N LEU A 182 -20.94 -0.32 19.80
CA LEU A 182 -21.38 0.19 18.50
C LEU A 182 -22.87 0.40 18.71
N ASP A 183 -23.21 1.58 19.21
CA ASP A 183 -24.55 1.98 19.56
C ASP A 183 -25.49 1.49 18.45
N LEU A 184 -26.65 0.91 18.79
CA LEU A 184 -27.70 0.67 17.79
C LEU A 184 -27.89 1.87 16.83
N PRO A 185 -27.75 3.14 17.28
CA PRO A 185 -27.61 4.31 16.40
C PRO A 185 -26.52 4.23 15.32
N PHE A 186 -25.33 3.72 15.64
CA PHE A 186 -24.23 3.56 14.68
C PHE A 186 -24.55 2.47 13.65
N LEU A 187 -25.13 1.34 14.06
CA LEU A 187 -25.55 0.30 13.12
C LEU A 187 -26.72 0.77 12.23
N ASP A 188 -27.66 1.54 12.77
CA ASP A 188 -28.72 2.20 12.01
C ASP A 188 -28.16 3.28 11.07
N LEU A 189 -27.16 4.05 11.52
CA LEU A 189 -26.46 5.04 10.71
C LEU A 189 -25.77 4.36 9.53
N VAL A 190 -24.97 3.32 9.79
CA VAL A 190 -24.33 2.50 8.75
C VAL A 190 -25.36 1.93 7.79
N SER A 191 -26.51 1.43 8.30
CA SER A 191 -27.57 0.86 7.48
C SER A 191 -28.30 1.90 6.61
N GLN A 192 -28.63 3.07 7.17
CA GLN A 192 -29.20 4.20 6.42
C GLN A 192 -28.22 4.73 5.38
N PHE A 193 -26.92 4.77 5.70
CA PHE A 193 -25.90 5.15 4.72
C PHE A 193 -25.78 4.13 3.59
N ILE A 194 -25.72 2.82 3.88
CA ILE A 194 -25.73 1.76 2.87
C ILE A 194 -26.97 1.86 1.97
N ALA A 195 -28.14 2.10 2.56
CA ALA A 195 -29.40 2.25 1.82
C ALA A 195 -29.42 3.51 0.91
N ASN A 196 -28.67 4.55 1.27
CA ASN A 196 -28.56 5.80 0.51
C ASN A 196 -27.34 5.83 -0.44
N MET A 197 -26.52 4.76 -0.48
CA MET A 197 -25.48 4.65 -1.49
C MET A 197 -26.14 4.51 -2.88
N PRO A 198 -25.63 5.20 -3.91
CA PRO A 198 -26.11 5.02 -5.27
C PRO A 198 -26.09 3.53 -5.63
N GLY A 199 -27.21 3.03 -6.16
CA GLY A 199 -27.30 1.64 -6.61
C GLY A 199 -26.14 1.28 -7.55
N SER A 200 -25.54 0.13 -7.32
CA SER A 200 -24.40 -0.39 -8.09
C SER A 200 -24.67 -0.34 -9.59
N GLY A 201 -23.87 0.40 -10.38
CA GLY A 201 -23.99 0.27 -11.85
C GLY A 201 -23.41 1.31 -12.81
N SER A 202 -22.61 2.34 -12.44
CA SER A 202 -22.19 3.33 -13.47
C SER A 202 -20.83 4.05 -13.33
N GLY A 203 -19.90 3.58 -12.49
CA GLY A 203 -18.61 4.28 -12.28
C GLY A 203 -17.39 3.42 -12.62
N GLY A 204 -16.70 3.73 -13.71
CA GLY A 204 -15.34 3.23 -13.96
C GLY A 204 -14.38 3.84 -12.93
N PHE A 205 -13.55 3.00 -12.30
CA PHE A 205 -12.56 3.45 -11.33
C PHE A 205 -11.40 4.12 -12.07
N THR A 206 -11.05 5.32 -11.63
CA THR A 206 -9.74 5.91 -11.89
C THR A 206 -8.96 5.88 -10.60
N VAL A 207 -7.75 5.29 -10.64
CA VAL A 207 -6.81 5.45 -9.53
C VAL A 207 -6.61 6.96 -9.35
N PRO A 208 -6.86 7.52 -8.15
CA PRO A 208 -6.67 8.94 -7.93
C PRO A 208 -5.20 9.28 -8.19
N PHE A 209 -4.96 10.46 -8.79
CA PHE A 209 -3.61 10.98 -8.97
C PHE A 209 -2.87 11.04 -7.62
N GLU A 210 -1.53 10.88 -7.63
CA GLU A 210 -0.73 10.87 -6.40
C GLU A 210 -0.97 12.11 -5.52
N LEU A 211 -1.20 13.28 -6.13
CA LEU A 211 -1.54 14.48 -5.40
C LEU A 211 -2.87 14.35 -4.61
N VAL A 212 -3.89 13.74 -5.21
CA VAL A 212 -5.19 13.50 -4.56
C VAL A 212 -5.01 12.53 -3.40
N ARG A 213 -4.21 11.48 -3.57
CA ARG A 213 -3.89 10.53 -2.48
C ARG A 213 -3.17 11.23 -1.33
N LYS A 214 -2.17 12.08 -1.64
CA LYS A 214 -1.41 12.83 -0.65
C LYS A 214 -2.29 13.79 0.14
N LEU A 215 -3.05 14.65 -0.54
CA LEU A 215 -3.95 15.62 0.12
C LEU A 215 -5.03 14.94 0.96
N PHE A 216 -5.55 13.81 0.49
CA PHE A 216 -6.50 13.03 1.26
C PHE A 216 -5.87 12.41 2.52
N GLY A 217 -4.63 11.90 2.43
CA GLY A 217 -3.87 11.43 3.58
C GLY A 217 -3.62 12.55 4.61
N GLU A 218 -3.19 13.72 4.17
CA GLU A 218 -2.98 14.89 5.04
C GLU A 218 -4.29 15.34 5.71
N ALA A 219 -5.45 15.23 5.02
CA ALA A 219 -6.75 15.51 5.61
C ALA A 219 -7.09 14.54 6.75
N LEU A 220 -6.76 13.25 6.60
CA LEU A 220 -6.93 12.24 7.65
C LEU A 220 -6.00 12.49 8.84
N ASP A 221 -4.75 12.87 8.60
CA ASP A 221 -3.79 13.17 9.66
C ASP A 221 -4.22 14.41 10.46
N ALA A 222 -4.67 15.46 9.78
CA ALA A 222 -5.24 16.65 10.42
C ALA A 222 -6.47 16.30 11.26
N LEU A 223 -7.36 15.44 10.74
CA LEU A 223 -8.55 14.99 11.44
C LEU A 223 -8.17 14.19 12.71
N ALA A 224 -7.20 13.29 12.60
CA ALA A 224 -6.70 12.50 13.74
C ALA A 224 -6.01 13.34 14.81
N ALA A 225 -5.36 14.44 14.40
CA ALA A 225 -4.78 15.44 15.31
C ALA A 225 -5.82 16.35 15.98
N GLY A 226 -7.09 16.33 15.52
CA GLY A 226 -8.16 17.21 15.99
C GLY A 226 -8.18 18.59 15.33
N ASP A 227 -7.39 18.81 14.28
CA ASP A 227 -7.40 20.06 13.49
C ASP A 227 -8.50 19.99 12.42
N LEU A 228 -9.74 20.24 12.86
CA LEU A 228 -10.93 20.15 12.02
C LEU A 228 -10.92 21.16 10.86
N ALA A 229 -10.30 22.32 11.06
CA ALA A 229 -10.24 23.38 10.06
C ALA A 229 -9.30 23.00 8.90
N LEU A 230 -8.12 22.48 9.24
CA LEU A 230 -7.18 21.96 8.24
C LEU A 230 -7.75 20.73 7.53
N ALA A 231 -8.34 19.79 8.27
CA ALA A 231 -8.97 18.60 7.70
C ALA A 231 -10.06 18.96 6.67
N GLN A 232 -10.95 19.91 7.00
CA GLN A 232 -11.99 20.37 6.09
C GLN A 232 -11.43 21.06 4.84
N THR A 233 -10.34 21.83 4.98
CA THR A 233 -9.69 22.52 3.86
C THR A 233 -9.05 21.52 2.91
N LEU A 234 -8.26 20.58 3.43
CA LEU A 234 -7.58 19.55 2.64
C LEU A 234 -8.57 18.59 1.97
N ALA A 235 -9.61 18.18 2.68
CA ALA A 235 -10.70 17.37 2.13
C ALA A 235 -11.41 18.07 0.97
N GLY A 236 -11.66 19.38 1.10
CA GLY A 236 -12.29 20.17 0.04
C GLY A 236 -11.48 20.22 -1.26
N LEU A 237 -10.14 20.17 -1.18
CA LEU A 237 -9.25 20.13 -2.35
C LEU A 237 -9.36 18.83 -3.17
N VAL A 238 -9.93 17.78 -2.56
CA VAL A 238 -10.11 16.46 -3.18
C VAL A 238 -11.59 16.09 -3.25
N ASP A 239 -12.48 17.08 -3.31
CA ASP A 239 -13.94 16.96 -3.35
C ASP A 239 -14.54 16.05 -2.27
N TYR A 240 -14.04 16.17 -1.03
CA TYR A 240 -14.68 15.65 0.17
C TYR A 240 -15.18 16.78 1.05
N GLU A 241 -16.19 16.49 1.87
CA GLU A 241 -16.63 17.34 2.97
C GLU A 241 -16.51 16.62 4.31
N LEU A 242 -16.19 17.38 5.36
CA LEU A 242 -16.16 16.89 6.73
C LEU A 242 -17.52 17.16 7.38
N VAL A 243 -18.22 16.10 7.76
CA VAL A 243 -19.53 16.17 8.40
C VAL A 243 -19.43 15.64 9.82
N LEU A 244 -20.00 16.35 10.78
CA LEU A 244 -20.14 15.86 12.15
C LEU A 244 -21.50 15.16 12.29
N THR A 245 -21.50 13.92 12.75
CA THR A 245 -22.72 13.15 13.04
C THR A 245 -22.54 12.36 14.32
N GLN A 246 -23.34 12.65 15.34
CA GLN A 246 -23.33 11.91 16.62
C GLN A 246 -21.91 11.74 17.19
N ASP A 247 -21.13 12.83 17.26
CA ASP A 247 -19.74 12.88 17.73
C ASP A 247 -18.70 12.14 16.87
N ILE A 248 -19.10 11.69 15.68
CA ILE A 248 -18.23 11.08 14.67
C ILE A 248 -18.02 12.10 13.55
N HIS A 249 -16.75 12.36 13.25
CA HIS A 249 -16.36 13.13 12.09
C HIS A 249 -16.28 12.20 10.88
N VAL A 250 -16.99 12.54 9.82
CA VAL A 250 -17.08 11.73 8.60
C VAL A 250 -16.58 12.55 7.42
N LEU A 251 -15.54 12.06 6.74
CA LEU A 251 -15.16 12.52 5.41
C LEU A 251 -15.97 11.74 4.38
N ARG A 252 -16.85 12.44 3.66
CA ARG A 252 -17.62 11.86 2.56
C ARG A 252 -17.39 12.64 1.27
N PRO A 253 -17.49 12.02 0.09
CA PRO A 253 -17.42 12.73 -1.17
C PRO A 253 -18.51 13.81 -1.27
N LEU A 254 -18.20 14.95 -1.90
CA LEU A 254 -19.21 15.95 -2.24
C LEU A 254 -20.28 15.33 -3.16
N ALA A 255 -21.51 15.83 -3.07
CA ALA A 255 -22.61 15.37 -3.91
C ALA A 255 -22.23 15.45 -5.41
N GLY A 256 -22.30 14.33 -6.12
CA GLY A 256 -21.91 14.21 -7.53
C GLY A 256 -20.43 13.86 -7.78
N ALA A 257 -19.60 13.75 -6.73
CA ALA A 257 -18.21 13.26 -6.80
C ALA A 257 -18.07 11.80 -6.30
N ASP A 258 -19.18 11.07 -6.22
CA ASP A 258 -19.35 9.76 -5.61
C ASP A 258 -18.83 8.57 -6.44
N LYS A 259 -18.44 8.79 -7.70
CA LYS A 259 -17.97 7.72 -8.59
C LYS A 259 -16.62 7.15 -8.14
N GLY A 260 -16.66 6.09 -7.35
CA GLY A 260 -15.50 5.29 -6.95
C GLY A 260 -14.72 5.83 -5.74
N ARG A 261 -15.30 6.76 -4.98
CA ARG A 261 -14.68 7.34 -3.77
C ARG A 261 -15.28 6.71 -2.51
N GLY A 262 -14.42 6.36 -1.54
CA GLY A 262 -14.82 5.72 -0.29
C GLY A 262 -15.29 6.71 0.77
N LEU A 263 -15.83 6.21 1.89
CA LEU A 263 -16.22 7.01 3.04
C LEU A 263 -15.28 6.71 4.22
N PHE A 264 -14.95 7.73 4.99
CA PHE A 264 -14.02 7.61 6.11
C PHE A 264 -14.64 8.23 7.37
N ALA A 265 -14.65 7.46 8.45
CA ALA A 265 -15.24 7.88 9.72
C ALA A 265 -14.20 7.84 10.84
N LEU A 266 -14.13 8.91 11.61
CA LEU A 266 -13.32 9.03 12.81
C LEU A 266 -14.21 9.33 14.01
N ALA A 267 -14.30 8.39 14.94
CA ALA A 267 -14.94 8.63 16.22
C ALA A 267 -13.99 9.42 17.12
N SER A 268 -14.38 10.66 17.45
CA SER A 268 -13.60 11.59 18.28
C SER A 268 -13.22 10.98 19.64
N THR A 269 -14.12 10.18 20.20
CA THR A 269 -13.99 9.55 21.52
C THR A 269 -12.95 8.43 21.55
N PHE A 270 -12.77 7.70 20.45
CA PHE A 270 -11.96 6.48 20.44
C PHE A 270 -10.58 6.67 19.81
N LYS A 271 -10.33 7.79 19.13
CA LYS A 271 -9.11 8.02 18.30
C LYS A 271 -8.74 6.80 17.43
N ARG A 272 -9.74 6.01 17.05
CA ARG A 272 -9.59 4.81 16.22
C ARG A 272 -10.18 5.12 14.86
N ASN A 273 -9.37 4.92 13.83
CA ASN A 273 -9.78 5.10 12.45
C ASN A 273 -10.61 3.88 12.04
N LEU A 274 -11.88 4.09 11.70
CA LEU A 274 -12.67 3.05 11.02
C LEU A 274 -12.73 3.41 9.54
N VAL A 275 -11.89 2.75 8.75
CA VAL A 275 -11.94 2.86 7.29
C VAL A 275 -12.98 1.87 6.79
N LEU A 276 -14.18 2.37 6.48
CA LEU A 276 -15.18 1.59 5.76
C LEU A 276 -14.87 1.68 4.26
N SER A 277 -13.80 1.01 3.83
CA SER A 277 -13.59 0.79 2.40
C SER A 277 -14.57 -0.26 1.91
N SER A 278 -15.37 0.05 0.89
CA SER A 278 -16.05 -1.00 0.11
C SER A 278 -15.36 -1.15 -1.26
N PRO A 279 -14.86 -2.36 -1.62
CA PRO A 279 -14.14 -2.62 -2.88
C PRO A 279 -15.00 -3.25 -4.02
N HIS A 280 -14.66 -2.89 -5.28
CA HIS A 280 -14.59 -3.59 -6.61
C HIS A 280 -15.22 -5.00 -6.89
N PRO A 281 -15.26 -5.53 -8.15
CA PRO A 281 -15.63 -5.01 -9.49
C PRO A 281 -16.51 -6.00 -10.34
N LYS A 282 -16.96 -5.62 -11.55
CA LYS A 282 -16.78 -6.47 -12.75
C LYS A 282 -16.70 -5.68 -14.06
N PHE A 283 -15.83 -6.21 -14.92
CA PHE A 283 -15.64 -5.96 -16.35
C PHE A 283 -16.96 -6.22 -17.10
N ASP A 284 -17.53 -5.19 -17.73
CA ASP A 284 -18.49 -5.40 -18.81
C ASP A 284 -17.83 -5.00 -20.13
N SER A 285 -17.61 -6.02 -20.96
CA SER A 285 -17.08 -5.92 -22.32
C SER A 285 -18.09 -5.39 -23.35
N SER A 286 -19.24 -4.83 -22.93
CA SER A 286 -20.35 -4.55 -23.87
C SER A 286 -20.64 -3.08 -24.22
N SER A 287 -19.83 -2.09 -23.87
CA SER A 287 -20.04 -0.73 -24.39
C SER A 287 -19.40 -0.55 -25.77
N GLY A 288 -20.16 -0.99 -26.78
CA GLY A 288 -19.86 -0.84 -28.19
C GLY A 288 -19.53 0.59 -28.58
N ILE A 289 -18.35 0.75 -29.18
CA ILE A 289 -18.05 1.86 -30.08
C ILE A 289 -19.02 1.74 -31.27
N ARG A 290 -20.08 2.55 -31.26
CA ARG A 290 -20.70 3.00 -32.52
C ARG A 290 -19.98 4.28 -32.92
N ALA A 291 -19.02 4.13 -33.82
CA ALA A 291 -18.48 5.26 -34.56
C ALA A 291 -19.53 5.69 -35.59
N ALA A 292 -19.85 6.98 -35.59
CA ALA A 292 -20.17 7.71 -36.81
C ALA A 292 -18.85 8.28 -37.34
#